data_AF-Q6BHJ1-F1
#
_entry.id   AF-Q6BHJ1-F1
#
_cell.length_a   1.000
_cell.length_b   1.000
_cell.length_c   1.000
_cell.angle_alpha   90.00
_cell.angle_beta   90.00
_cell.angle_gamma   90.00
#
_symmetry.space_group_name_H-M   'P 1'
#
loop_
_entity.id
_entity.type
_entity.pdbx_description
1 polymer ?
#
loop_
_entity_poly.entity_id
_entity_poly.type
_entity_poly.pdbx_seq_one_letter_code
_entity_poly.pdbx_strand_id
1 'polypeptide(L)'
;MSYRGTNQFNNQFRGPIGGGQPQANIGPVSSSKSAFDQFEDFSKKVEDLIDEYTAPLKPYVPSIGRAFIVATFYEDSLRIMTQWSEQVYYLYNYRHLWRWFTVVFLISNVLVMLSASTLLILRKKPEVATVALVCIVTLQGLAYGLIFDGQFILRNLSVVGGLILAFSDTLVRDKRSLSMPGLPMINNQDNKKYFLLAGRLLLVLLFLGFVFSASWSFTRLVIILSGFVSCGSIVVGYKTKFAAFILTVLLFGYNVFVNQFWQYGSHDSTRDFLKYEFFQTLSIVGGLMIIVNAGAGELSLDEKKKIY
;
A
#
# COMPACT_ATOMS: atom_id res chain seq x y z
N MET A 1 22.91 -21.68 -46.14
CA MET A 1 23.90 -22.58 -46.78
C MET A 1 25.14 -21.73 -47.05
N SER A 2 26.18 -21.84 -46.21
CA SER A 2 27.50 -22.46 -46.50
C SER A 2 28.42 -21.53 -47.35
N TYR A 3 29.70 -21.27 -47.09
CA TYR A 3 30.72 -21.93 -46.25
C TYR A 3 32.05 -21.10 -46.27
N ARG A 4 32.82 -21.16 -45.16
CA ARG A 4 34.32 -21.26 -44.99
C ARG A 4 35.36 -20.23 -45.50
N GLY A 5 36.38 -20.06 -44.63
CA GLY A 5 37.81 -19.76 -44.90
C GLY A 5 38.45 -18.92 -43.77
N THR A 6 39.01 -19.42 -42.64
CA THR A 6 40.24 -20.20 -42.28
C THR A 6 41.60 -19.52 -42.50
N ASN A 7 42.41 -19.50 -41.41
CA ASN A 7 43.89 -19.64 -41.27
C ASN A 7 44.47 -18.57 -40.31
N GLN A 8 44.73 -18.83 -39.01
CA GLN A 8 45.85 -19.57 -38.42
C GLN A 8 47.23 -19.30 -39.04
N PHE A 9 48.07 -18.54 -38.32
CA PHE A 9 49.53 -18.73 -38.34
C PHE A 9 50.10 -18.70 -36.91
N ASN A 10 50.54 -19.89 -36.53
CA ASN A 10 51.34 -20.27 -35.37
C ASN A 10 52.77 -19.72 -35.52
N ASN A 11 53.40 -19.28 -34.44
CA ASN A 11 54.86 -19.23 -34.39
C ASN A 11 55.36 -19.70 -33.01
N GLN A 12 55.78 -20.97 -33.01
CA GLN A 12 56.63 -21.59 -32.01
C GLN A 12 58.06 -21.05 -32.14
N PHE A 13 58.63 -20.54 -31.04
CA PHE A 13 60.09 -20.55 -30.84
C PHE A 13 60.41 -21.18 -29.49
N ARG A 14 61.39 -22.08 -29.50
CA ARG A 14 61.76 -23.00 -28.41
C ARG A 14 63.21 -22.71 -27.98
N GLY A 15 63.41 -22.48 -26.67
CA GLY A 15 64.67 -22.66 -25.92
C GLY A 15 65.32 -21.39 -25.31
N PRO A 16 66.20 -21.49 -24.29
CA PRO A 16 66.07 -22.25 -23.03
C PRO A 16 66.54 -21.47 -21.75
N ILE A 17 66.16 -21.99 -20.57
CA ILE A 17 66.81 -21.85 -19.23
C ILE A 17 66.75 -20.50 -18.48
N GLY A 18 66.10 -20.54 -17.31
CA GLY A 18 66.68 -19.99 -16.06
C GLY A 18 66.06 -18.68 -15.53
N GLY A 19 65.15 -18.79 -14.56
CA GLY A 19 64.75 -17.65 -13.71
C GLY A 19 63.31 -17.76 -13.25
N GLY A 20 63.08 -18.42 -12.11
CA GLY A 20 61.75 -18.55 -11.52
C GLY A 20 61.15 -17.19 -11.15
N GLN A 21 60.03 -16.85 -11.77
CA GLN A 21 59.09 -15.88 -11.22
C GLN A 21 58.03 -16.64 -10.42
N PRO A 22 57.67 -16.18 -9.21
CA PRO A 22 56.64 -16.84 -8.42
C PRO A 22 55.30 -16.71 -9.16
N GLN A 23 54.69 -17.85 -9.48
CA GLN A 23 53.28 -17.93 -9.84
C GLN A 23 52.48 -17.31 -8.69
N ALA A 24 51.89 -16.14 -8.94
CA ALA A 24 50.80 -15.64 -8.14
C ALA A 24 49.67 -16.66 -8.29
N ASN A 25 49.58 -17.55 -7.31
CA ASN A 25 48.50 -18.49 -7.16
C ASN A 25 47.25 -17.66 -6.84
N ILE A 26 46.54 -17.24 -7.89
CA ILE A 26 45.18 -16.72 -7.77
C ILE A 26 44.35 -17.93 -7.35
N GLY A 27 44.37 -18.20 -6.03
CA GLY A 27 43.46 -19.15 -5.42
C GLY A 27 42.03 -18.77 -5.81
N PRO A 28 41.10 -19.73 -5.85
CA PRO A 28 39.72 -19.43 -6.17
C PRO A 28 39.27 -18.36 -5.18
N VAL A 29 38.96 -17.17 -5.69
CA VAL A 29 38.34 -16.13 -4.89
C VAL A 29 37.03 -16.75 -4.47
N SER A 30 36.98 -17.25 -3.24
CA SER A 30 35.75 -17.65 -2.59
C SER A 30 34.93 -16.38 -2.52
N SER A 31 34.16 -16.12 -3.57
CA SER A 31 33.07 -15.17 -3.59
C SER A 31 32.00 -15.76 -2.67
N SER A 32 32.29 -15.73 -1.37
CA SER A 32 31.26 -15.76 -0.35
C SER A 32 30.43 -14.51 -0.64
N LYS A 33 29.37 -14.67 -1.45
CA LYS A 33 28.41 -13.62 -1.78
C LYS A 33 28.15 -12.83 -0.51
N SER A 34 28.40 -11.52 -0.54
CA SER A 34 28.16 -10.66 0.60
C SER A 34 26.71 -10.86 1.06
N ALA A 35 26.41 -10.74 2.36
CA ALA A 35 25.05 -10.87 2.86
C ALA A 35 24.05 -9.97 2.09
N PHE A 36 24.55 -8.84 1.56
CA PHE A 36 23.82 -7.95 0.66
C PHE A 36 23.53 -8.56 -0.72
N ASP A 37 24.49 -9.27 -1.34
CA ASP A 37 24.28 -9.92 -2.64
C ASP A 37 23.30 -11.09 -2.51
N GLN A 38 23.38 -11.86 -1.41
CA GLN A 38 22.43 -12.93 -1.12
C GLN A 38 21.01 -12.38 -0.89
N PHE A 39 20.89 -11.24 -0.20
CA PHE A 39 19.61 -10.55 -0.03
C PHE A 39 19.09 -9.99 -1.36
N GLU A 40 19.95 -9.43 -2.21
CA GLU A 40 19.56 -8.89 -3.51
C GLU A 40 19.02 -9.99 -4.42
N ASP A 41 19.68 -11.16 -4.45
CA ASP A 41 19.24 -12.37 -5.17
C ASP A 41 17.92 -12.93 -4.62
N PHE A 42 17.80 -13.05 -3.29
CA PHE A 42 16.56 -13.52 -2.65
C PHE A 42 15.38 -12.60 -2.97
N SER A 43 15.58 -11.29 -2.81
CA SER A 43 14.52 -10.33 -3.05
C SER A 43 14.14 -10.25 -4.53
N LYS A 44 15.09 -10.40 -5.48
CA LYS A 44 14.76 -10.53 -6.91
C LYS A 44 13.93 -11.79 -7.19
N LYS A 45 14.32 -12.93 -6.62
CA LYS A 45 13.57 -14.18 -6.76
C LYS A 45 12.13 -14.04 -6.24
N VAL A 46 11.95 -13.33 -5.13
CA VAL A 46 10.61 -13.04 -4.60
C VAL A 46 9.85 -12.07 -5.50
N GLU A 47 10.50 -11.04 -6.05
CA GLU A 47 9.86 -10.12 -7.02
C GLU A 47 9.41 -10.84 -8.29
N ASP A 48 10.22 -11.74 -8.83
CA ASP A 48 9.87 -12.56 -9.99
C ASP A 48 8.66 -13.47 -9.69
N LEU A 49 8.64 -14.06 -8.50
CA LEU A 49 7.54 -14.90 -8.02
C LEU A 49 6.27 -14.06 -7.82
N ILE A 50 6.39 -12.84 -7.26
CA ILE A 50 5.28 -11.90 -7.17
C ILE A 50 4.76 -11.57 -8.56
N ASP A 51 5.64 -11.27 -9.54
CA ASP A 51 5.22 -10.91 -10.89
C ASP A 51 4.55 -12.08 -11.63
N GLU A 52 5.00 -13.31 -11.42
CA GLU A 52 4.40 -14.54 -11.96
C GLU A 52 3.01 -14.81 -11.38
N TYR A 53 2.88 -14.86 -10.05
CA TYR A 53 1.60 -15.14 -9.39
C TYR A 53 0.61 -13.97 -9.48
N THR A 54 1.11 -12.74 -9.53
CA THR A 54 0.25 -11.55 -9.66
C THR A 54 -0.15 -11.33 -11.11
N ALA A 55 0.56 -11.84 -12.13
CA ALA A 55 0.22 -11.66 -13.55
C ALA A 55 -1.27 -11.87 -13.89
N PRO A 56 -1.94 -12.96 -13.48
CA PRO A 56 -3.37 -13.15 -13.73
C PRO A 56 -4.26 -12.22 -12.88
N LEU A 57 -3.78 -11.77 -11.72
CA LEU A 57 -4.50 -10.91 -10.79
C LEU A 57 -4.31 -9.41 -11.06
N LYS A 58 -3.27 -9.00 -11.80
CA LYS A 58 -2.92 -7.60 -12.14
C LYS A 58 -4.11 -6.77 -12.63
N PRO A 59 -5.04 -7.28 -13.48
CA PRO A 59 -6.21 -6.53 -13.91
C PRO A 59 -7.21 -6.23 -12.78
N TYR A 60 -7.30 -7.12 -11.79
CA TYR A 60 -8.28 -7.10 -10.71
C TYR A 60 -7.75 -6.46 -9.42
N VAL A 61 -6.43 -6.44 -9.20
CA VAL A 61 -5.80 -5.87 -8.00
C VAL A 61 -6.30 -4.45 -7.68
N PRO A 62 -6.39 -3.49 -8.63
CA PRO A 62 -6.91 -2.16 -8.33
C PRO A 62 -8.39 -2.15 -7.94
N SER A 63 -9.18 -3.13 -8.39
CA SER A 63 -10.59 -3.27 -8.01
C SER A 63 -10.73 -3.90 -6.62
N ILE A 64 -9.88 -4.88 -6.28
CA ILE A 64 -9.83 -5.50 -4.95
C ILE A 64 -9.36 -4.48 -3.90
N GLY A 65 -8.29 -3.72 -4.19
CA GLY A 65 -7.82 -2.66 -3.29
C GLY A 65 -8.89 -1.60 -3.03
N ARG A 66 -9.63 -1.21 -4.06
CA ARG A 66 -10.80 -0.31 -3.90
C ARG A 66 -11.93 -0.95 -3.09
N ALA A 67 -12.22 -2.24 -3.28
CA ALA A 67 -13.23 -2.93 -2.48
C ALA A 67 -12.85 -2.95 -0.99
N PHE A 68 -11.57 -3.14 -0.65
CA PHE A 68 -11.09 -3.06 0.74
C PHE A 68 -11.16 -1.65 1.33
N ILE A 69 -10.82 -0.62 0.55
CA ILE A 69 -11.00 0.78 0.97
C ILE A 69 -12.48 1.10 1.17
N VAL A 70 -13.35 0.56 0.32
CA VAL A 70 -14.79 0.81 0.40
C VAL A 70 -15.46 0.03 1.54
N ALA A 71 -14.91 -1.14 1.90
CA ALA A 71 -15.43 -1.96 2.98
C ALA A 71 -15.47 -1.22 4.33
N THR A 72 -14.54 -0.29 4.59
CA THR A 72 -14.58 0.54 5.81
C THR A 72 -15.79 1.46 5.86
N PHE A 73 -16.18 2.06 4.74
CA PHE A 73 -17.36 2.92 4.68
C PHE A 73 -18.65 2.12 4.82
N TYR A 74 -18.70 0.91 4.24
CA TYR A 74 -19.82 0.02 4.48
C TYR A 74 -19.91 -0.40 5.95
N GLU A 75 -18.79 -0.77 6.56
CA GLU A 75 -18.74 -1.12 7.98
C GLU A 75 -19.16 0.06 8.87
N ASP A 76 -18.66 1.27 8.59
CA ASP A 76 -19.00 2.49 9.35
C ASP A 76 -20.49 2.84 9.21
N SER A 77 -21.02 2.78 7.99
CA SER A 77 -22.46 2.99 7.76
C SER A 77 -23.31 1.96 8.51
N LEU A 78 -22.91 0.68 8.50
CA LEU A 78 -23.58 -0.37 9.25
C LEU A 78 -23.48 -0.13 10.76
N ARG A 79 -22.31 0.29 11.28
CA ARG A 79 -22.09 0.60 12.69
C ARG A 79 -23.02 1.73 13.15
N ILE A 80 -23.12 2.82 12.39
CA ILE A 80 -24.03 3.94 12.70
C ILE A 80 -25.48 3.47 12.71
N MET A 81 -25.86 2.60 11.77
CA MET A 81 -27.21 2.04 11.71
C MET A 81 -27.52 1.12 12.90
N THR A 82 -26.59 0.22 13.27
CA THR A 82 -26.81 -0.74 14.37
C THR A 82 -26.75 -0.09 15.74
N GLN A 83 -25.86 0.89 15.93
CA GLN A 83 -25.67 1.61 17.20
C GLN A 83 -26.39 2.97 17.23
N TRP A 84 -27.44 3.14 16.41
CA TRP A 84 -28.11 4.43 16.20
C TRP A 84 -28.44 5.19 17.49
N SER A 85 -28.98 4.50 18.49
CA SER A 85 -29.34 5.11 19.78
C SER A 85 -28.14 5.68 20.52
N GLU A 86 -27.01 4.95 20.53
CA GLU A 86 -25.78 5.36 21.20
C GLU A 86 -25.13 6.54 20.48
N GLN A 87 -25.16 6.53 19.14
CA GLN A 87 -24.63 7.61 18.31
C GLN A 87 -25.40 8.91 18.54
N VAL A 88 -26.75 8.86 18.51
CA VAL A 88 -27.59 10.02 18.79
C VAL A 88 -27.38 10.52 20.21
N TYR A 89 -27.28 9.60 21.19
CA TYR A 89 -27.01 9.94 22.58
C TYR A 89 -25.67 10.66 22.75
N TYR A 90 -24.59 10.15 22.15
CA TYR A 90 -23.27 10.76 22.22
C TYR A 90 -23.25 12.18 21.64
N LEU A 91 -23.79 12.38 20.43
CA LEU A 91 -23.79 13.70 19.80
C LEU A 91 -24.73 14.69 20.52
N TYR A 92 -25.86 14.24 21.04
CA TYR A 92 -26.80 15.10 21.74
C TYR A 92 -26.32 15.46 23.16
N ASN A 93 -25.96 14.46 23.97
CA ASN A 93 -25.67 14.66 25.39
C ASN A 93 -24.21 15.05 25.65
N TYR A 94 -23.25 14.48 24.90
CA TYR A 94 -21.83 14.72 25.15
C TYR A 94 -21.27 15.87 24.31
N ARG A 95 -21.74 16.02 23.06
CA ARG A 95 -21.32 17.11 22.15
C ARG A 95 -22.24 18.32 22.18
N HIS A 96 -23.36 18.25 22.92
CA HIS A 96 -24.34 19.32 23.04
C HIS A 96 -24.90 19.82 21.70
N LEU A 97 -25.02 18.94 20.70
CA LEU A 97 -25.62 19.28 19.40
C LEU A 97 -27.15 19.20 19.49
N TRP A 98 -27.88 19.94 18.65
CA TRP A 98 -29.34 19.80 18.60
C TRP A 98 -29.76 18.42 18.10
N ARG A 99 -30.71 17.79 18.80
CA ARG A 99 -31.18 16.43 18.50
C ARG A 99 -31.64 16.25 17.04
N TRP A 100 -32.39 17.21 16.50
CA TRP A 100 -32.83 17.15 15.10
C TRP A 100 -31.65 17.23 14.12
N PHE A 101 -30.70 18.15 14.37
CA PHE A 101 -29.49 18.27 13.57
C PHE A 101 -28.66 16.99 13.60
N THR A 102 -28.47 16.37 14.77
CA THR A 102 -27.77 15.10 14.92
C THR A 102 -28.41 13.98 14.09
N VAL A 103 -29.73 13.85 14.13
CA VAL A 103 -30.45 12.82 13.37
C VAL A 103 -30.30 13.04 11.86
N VAL A 104 -30.50 14.27 11.39
CA VAL A 104 -30.32 14.62 9.96
C VAL A 104 -28.88 14.40 9.52
N PHE A 105 -27.91 14.78 10.35
CA PHE A 105 -26.50 14.56 10.12
C PHE A 105 -26.18 13.08 9.97
N LEU A 106 -26.58 12.22 10.92
CA LEU A 106 -26.29 10.78 10.87
C LEU A 106 -26.96 10.09 9.67
N ILE A 107 -28.20 10.44 9.34
CA ILE A 107 -28.86 9.93 8.12
C ILE A 107 -28.09 10.33 6.87
N SER A 108 -27.70 11.61 6.75
CA SER A 108 -26.92 12.11 5.62
C SER A 108 -25.57 11.39 5.52
N ASN A 109 -24.88 11.17 6.65
CA ASN A 109 -23.63 10.41 6.69
C ASN A 109 -23.80 9.00 6.12
N VAL A 110 -24.79 8.25 6.60
CA VAL A 110 -25.06 6.89 6.14
C VAL A 110 -25.40 6.89 4.64
N LEU A 111 -26.27 7.78 4.17
CA LEU A 111 -26.66 7.85 2.76
C LEU A 111 -25.49 8.23 1.84
N VAL A 112 -24.69 9.22 2.22
CA VAL A 112 -23.51 9.64 1.45
C VAL A 112 -22.47 8.52 1.44
N MET A 113 -22.21 7.88 2.58
CA MET A 113 -21.26 6.75 2.65
C MET A 113 -21.72 5.60 1.76
N LEU A 114 -22.98 5.16 1.82
CA LEU A 114 -23.50 4.06 1.00
C LEU A 114 -23.55 4.39 -0.50
N SER A 115 -23.97 5.61 -0.86
CA SER A 115 -24.05 6.01 -2.27
C SER A 115 -22.67 6.24 -2.89
N ALA A 116 -21.77 6.96 -2.20
CA ALA A 116 -20.43 7.26 -2.70
C ALA A 116 -19.54 6.00 -2.75
N SER A 117 -19.62 5.12 -1.75
CA SER A 117 -18.95 3.81 -1.78
C SER A 117 -19.39 2.97 -2.99
N THR A 118 -20.70 2.89 -3.21
CA THR A 118 -21.27 2.15 -4.35
C THR A 118 -20.83 2.74 -5.69
N LEU A 119 -20.85 4.08 -5.83
CA LEU A 119 -20.37 4.78 -7.02
C LEU A 119 -18.89 4.53 -7.29
N LEU A 120 -18.06 4.45 -6.24
CA LEU A 120 -16.63 4.18 -6.33
C LEU A 120 -16.33 2.75 -6.82
N ILE A 121 -17.12 1.75 -6.38
CA ILE A 121 -17.04 0.36 -6.86
C ILE A 121 -17.54 0.27 -8.31
N LEU A 122 -18.70 0.86 -8.61
CA LEU A 122 -19.32 0.85 -9.94
C LEU A 122 -18.57 1.71 -10.97
N ARG A 123 -17.54 2.45 -10.54
CA ARG A 123 -16.76 3.38 -11.38
C ARG A 123 -17.61 4.46 -12.06
N LYS A 124 -18.75 4.81 -11.47
CA LYS A 124 -19.61 5.88 -11.97
C LYS A 124 -19.24 7.17 -11.25
N LYS A 125 -18.63 8.13 -11.97
CA LYS A 125 -18.16 9.42 -11.41
C LYS A 125 -17.27 9.25 -10.16
N PRO A 126 -16.12 8.53 -10.27
CA PRO A 126 -15.24 8.26 -9.13
C PRO A 126 -14.68 9.53 -8.47
N GLU A 127 -14.56 10.63 -9.21
CA GLU A 127 -14.09 11.92 -8.68
C GLU A 127 -15.05 12.46 -7.63
N VAL A 128 -16.35 12.51 -7.95
CA VAL A 128 -17.41 12.99 -7.06
C VAL A 128 -17.52 12.08 -5.83
N ALA A 129 -17.45 10.76 -6.02
CA ALA A 129 -17.48 9.79 -4.93
C ALA A 129 -16.31 9.98 -3.96
N THR A 130 -15.09 10.16 -4.47
CA THR A 130 -13.90 10.35 -3.66
C THR A 130 -13.99 11.64 -2.83
N VAL A 131 -14.36 12.76 -3.46
CA VAL A 131 -14.50 14.05 -2.77
C VAL A 131 -15.60 13.98 -1.70
N ALA A 132 -16.74 13.35 -2.00
CA ALA A 132 -17.83 13.16 -1.04
C ALA A 132 -17.37 12.34 0.19
N LEU A 133 -16.63 11.24 -0.02
CA LEU A 133 -16.10 10.41 1.07
C LEU A 133 -15.05 11.15 1.92
N VAL A 134 -14.17 11.94 1.30
CA VAL A 134 -13.20 12.74 2.07
C VAL A 134 -13.90 13.81 2.89
N CYS A 135 -14.91 14.48 2.32
CA CYS A 135 -15.69 15.49 3.01
C CYS A 135 -16.45 14.89 4.20
N ILE A 136 -17.09 13.73 4.02
CA ILE A 136 -17.88 13.10 5.10
C ILE A 136 -16.98 12.62 6.24
N VAL A 137 -15.81 12.03 5.94
CA VAL A 137 -14.84 11.62 6.98
C VAL A 137 -14.31 12.81 7.77
N THR A 138 -14.01 13.91 7.08
CA THR A 138 -13.54 15.14 7.73
C THR A 138 -14.62 15.73 8.63
N LEU A 139 -15.84 15.80 8.12
CA LEU A 139 -16.99 16.33 8.85
C LEU A 139 -17.37 15.44 10.04
N GLN A 140 -17.26 14.11 9.90
CA GLN A 140 -17.43 13.14 10.98
C GLN A 140 -16.39 13.36 12.07
N GLY A 141 -15.11 13.53 11.71
CA GLY A 141 -14.07 13.83 12.70
C GLY A 141 -14.36 15.11 13.49
N LEU A 142 -14.86 16.15 12.82
CA LEU A 142 -15.29 17.40 13.45
C LEU A 142 -16.53 17.23 14.34
N ALA A 143 -17.57 16.56 13.84
CA ALA A 143 -18.84 16.39 14.56
C ALA A 143 -18.66 15.59 15.85
N TYR A 144 -17.91 14.49 15.78
CA TYR A 144 -17.62 13.64 16.94
C TYR A 144 -16.56 14.22 17.87
N GLY A 145 -15.82 15.27 17.48
CA GLY A 145 -14.82 15.88 18.34
C GLY A 145 -13.52 15.12 18.46
N LEU A 146 -13.32 14.14 17.59
CA LEU A 146 -12.18 13.22 17.63
C LEU A 146 -10.94 13.82 16.94
N ILE A 147 -11.00 15.10 16.52
CA ILE A 147 -9.87 15.84 15.94
C ILE A 147 -8.72 16.10 16.91
N PHE A 148 -8.89 15.83 18.21
CA PHE A 148 -7.81 15.92 19.20
C PHE A 148 -7.28 14.54 19.60
N ASP A 149 -7.92 13.47 19.16
CA ASP A 149 -7.43 12.10 19.34
C ASP A 149 -6.47 11.77 18.19
N GLY A 150 -5.16 11.80 18.48
CA GLY A 150 -4.12 11.53 17.49
C GLY A 150 -4.28 10.15 16.83
N GLN A 151 -4.76 9.14 17.55
CA GLN A 151 -4.96 7.79 17.01
C GLN A 151 -6.14 7.78 16.04
N PHE A 152 -7.21 8.52 16.32
CA PHE A 152 -8.35 8.67 15.41
C PHE A 152 -7.98 9.46 14.14
N ILE A 153 -7.21 10.54 14.28
CA ILE A 153 -6.74 11.35 13.14
C ILE A 153 -5.88 10.50 12.19
N LEU A 154 -4.88 9.79 12.73
CA LEU A 154 -3.99 8.95 11.91
C LEU A 154 -4.77 7.88 11.14
N ARG A 155 -5.78 7.30 11.81
CA ARG A 155 -6.70 6.30 11.28
C ARG A 155 -7.55 6.83 10.12
N ASN A 156 -8.17 8.00 10.26
CA ASN A 156 -8.98 8.59 9.20
C ASN A 156 -8.14 9.18 8.06
N LEU A 157 -6.99 9.77 8.38
CA LEU A 157 -6.05 10.28 7.39
C LEU A 157 -5.53 9.17 6.49
N SER A 158 -5.29 7.98 7.07
CA SER A 158 -4.94 6.78 6.33
C SER A 158 -6.03 6.34 5.33
N VAL A 159 -7.30 6.32 5.74
CA VAL A 159 -8.43 5.96 4.85
C VAL A 159 -8.60 6.99 3.74
N VAL A 160 -8.56 8.29 4.06
CA VAL A 160 -8.59 9.39 3.08
C VAL A 160 -7.45 9.27 2.08
N GLY A 161 -6.28 8.85 2.54
CA GLY A 161 -5.15 8.58 1.68
C GLY A 161 -5.27 7.40 0.74
N GLY A 162 -5.80 6.28 1.23
CA GLY A 162 -6.15 5.14 0.39
C GLY A 162 -7.11 5.54 -0.71
N LEU A 163 -8.10 6.38 -0.38
CA LEU A 163 -9.03 6.96 -1.36
C LEU A 163 -8.32 7.84 -2.40
N ILE A 164 -7.46 8.77 -1.98
CA ILE A 164 -6.71 9.66 -2.90
C ILE A 164 -5.81 8.83 -3.84
N LEU A 165 -5.17 7.80 -3.32
CA LEU A 165 -4.32 6.90 -4.10
C LEU A 165 -5.15 6.10 -5.12
N ALA A 166 -6.27 5.51 -4.69
CA ALA A 166 -7.18 4.78 -5.56
C ALA A 166 -7.77 5.70 -6.65
N PHE A 167 -8.06 6.94 -6.31
CA PHE A 167 -8.49 7.97 -7.23
C PHE A 167 -7.40 8.31 -8.26
N SER A 168 -6.15 8.49 -7.82
CA SER A 168 -5.02 8.75 -8.71
C SER A 168 -4.85 7.64 -9.76
N ASP A 169 -4.97 6.37 -9.36
CA ASP A 169 -4.92 5.24 -10.30
C ASP A 169 -6.05 5.30 -11.35
N THR A 170 -7.27 5.67 -10.93
CA THR A 170 -8.39 5.83 -11.87
C THR A 170 -8.16 6.95 -12.87
N LEU A 171 -7.63 8.11 -12.44
CA LEU A 171 -7.30 9.23 -13.33
C LEU A 171 -6.23 8.87 -14.36
N VAL A 172 -5.19 8.15 -13.94
CA VAL A 172 -4.09 7.74 -14.83
C VAL A 172 -4.59 6.75 -15.87
N ARG A 173 -5.42 5.80 -15.48
CA ARG A 173 -5.97 4.77 -16.37
C ARG A 173 -6.99 5.32 -17.35
N ASP A 174 -7.84 6.26 -16.92
CA ASP A 174 -8.83 6.91 -17.78
C ASP A 174 -8.15 7.76 -18.86
N LYS A 175 -7.16 8.59 -18.48
CA LYS A 175 -6.35 9.36 -19.45
C LYS A 175 -5.56 8.47 -20.42
N ARG A 176 -5.10 7.29 -19.98
CA ARG A 176 -4.43 6.30 -20.83
C ARG A 176 -5.39 5.57 -21.78
N SER A 177 -6.67 5.45 -21.41
CA SER A 177 -7.70 4.82 -22.24
C SER A 177 -8.31 5.79 -23.26
N LEU A 178 -8.35 7.09 -22.93
CA LEU A 178 -8.82 8.17 -23.80
C LEU A 178 -7.76 8.66 -24.79
N SER A 179 -6.52 8.16 -24.69
CA SER A 179 -5.45 8.51 -25.61
C SER A 179 -5.47 7.57 -26.81
N MET A 180 -6.07 8.07 -27.89
CA MET A 180 -5.96 7.50 -29.23
C MET A 180 -4.47 7.30 -29.61
N PRO A 181 -4.09 6.18 -30.24
CA PRO A 181 -2.70 5.95 -30.65
C PRO A 181 -2.23 7.05 -31.60
N GLY A 182 -1.20 7.82 -31.24
CA GLY A 182 -0.52 8.75 -32.16
C GLY A 182 -0.56 10.26 -31.83
N LEU A 183 -1.22 10.70 -30.76
CA LEU A 183 -1.15 12.11 -30.32
C LEU A 183 -0.08 12.30 -29.22
N PRO A 184 0.85 13.26 -29.38
CA PRO A 184 1.83 13.58 -28.32
C PRO A 184 1.07 14.11 -27.10
N MET A 185 1.10 13.35 -26.01
CA MET A 185 0.42 13.74 -24.79
C MET A 185 1.15 14.92 -24.15
N ILE A 186 0.40 15.96 -23.81
CA ILE A 186 0.89 17.00 -22.89
C ILE A 186 1.24 16.31 -21.58
N ASN A 187 2.54 16.20 -21.35
CA ASN A 187 3.17 15.47 -20.25
C ASN A 187 2.90 16.19 -18.92
N ASN A 188 1.70 16.02 -18.35
CA ASN A 188 1.42 16.38 -16.96
C ASN A 188 2.03 15.32 -16.02
N GLN A 189 3.35 15.11 -16.12
CA GLN A 189 4.12 14.20 -15.27
C GLN A 189 4.22 14.71 -13.83
N ASP A 190 4.15 16.03 -13.62
CA ASP A 190 4.41 16.62 -12.31
C ASP A 190 3.32 16.27 -11.28
N ASN A 191 2.04 16.34 -11.66
CA ASN A 191 0.96 15.95 -10.76
C ASN A 191 1.05 14.47 -10.34
N LYS A 192 1.46 13.57 -11.25
CA LYS A 192 1.64 12.14 -10.94
C LYS A 192 2.72 11.91 -9.89
N LYS A 193 3.83 12.66 -9.96
CA LYS A 193 4.93 12.56 -8.98
C LYS A 193 4.44 12.91 -7.58
N TYR A 194 3.69 13.99 -7.42
CA TYR A 194 3.15 14.41 -6.13
C TYR A 194 2.13 13.40 -5.57
N PHE A 195 1.26 12.82 -6.40
CA PHE A 195 0.32 11.79 -5.95
C PHE A 195 1.01 10.49 -5.53
N LEU A 196 2.05 10.04 -6.25
CA LEU A 196 2.82 8.86 -5.87
C LEU A 196 3.64 9.09 -4.58
N LEU A 197 4.23 10.28 -4.42
CA LEU A 197 4.97 10.65 -3.22
C LEU A 197 4.03 10.77 -2.02
N ALA A 198 2.86 11.40 -2.20
CA ALA A 198 1.81 11.45 -1.20
C ALA A 198 1.36 10.04 -0.78
N GLY A 199 1.21 9.10 -1.72
CA GLY A 199 0.93 7.70 -1.42
C GLY A 199 1.97 7.07 -0.51
N ARG A 200 3.27 7.27 -0.79
CA ARG A 200 4.37 6.75 0.06
C ARG A 200 4.39 7.40 1.45
N LEU A 201 4.21 8.72 1.53
CA LEU A 201 4.16 9.44 2.82
C LEU A 201 2.95 8.99 3.64
N LEU A 202 1.83 8.74 2.98
CA LEU A 202 0.62 8.29 3.63
C LEU A 202 0.73 6.86 4.17
N LEU A 203 1.43 5.97 3.47
CA LEU A 203 1.73 4.64 3.99
C LEU A 203 2.52 4.68 5.29
N VAL A 204 3.45 5.64 5.43
CA VAL A 204 4.20 5.82 6.67
C VAL A 204 3.29 6.27 7.81
N LEU A 205 2.42 7.25 7.56
CA LEU A 205 1.45 7.73 8.56
C LEU A 205 0.49 6.62 9.01
N LEU A 206 0.08 5.79 8.05
CA LEU A 206 -0.75 4.61 8.25
C LEU A 206 -0.06 3.57 9.15
N PHE A 207 1.23 3.30 8.92
CA PHE A 207 2.01 2.40 9.76
C PHE A 207 2.25 2.99 11.16
N LEU A 208 2.49 4.30 11.24
CA LEU A 208 2.60 5.02 12.51
C LEU A 208 1.31 4.90 13.34
N GLY A 209 0.15 5.07 12.70
CA GLY A 209 -1.15 4.90 13.36
C GLY A 209 -1.35 3.50 13.92
N PHE A 210 -0.94 2.47 13.17
CA PHE A 210 -0.92 1.09 13.66
C PHE A 210 0.00 0.90 14.87
N VAL A 211 1.22 1.45 14.83
CA VAL A 211 2.19 1.37 15.93
C VAL A 211 1.67 2.03 17.19
N PHE A 212 1.06 3.22 17.08
CA PHE A 212 0.50 3.93 18.24
C PHE A 212 -0.76 3.29 18.80
N SER A 213 -1.54 2.59 17.97
CA SER A 213 -2.72 1.82 18.40
C SER A 213 -2.34 0.55 19.18
N ALA A 214 -1.12 0.06 19.01
CA ALA A 214 -0.72 -1.25 19.50
C ALA A 214 -0.44 -1.29 21.01
N SER A 215 -1.13 -2.17 21.73
CA SER A 215 -0.71 -2.57 23.07
C SER A 215 0.57 -3.41 23.02
N TRP A 216 1.46 -3.16 23.98
CA TRP A 216 2.81 -3.72 24.00
C TRP A 216 2.80 -5.24 24.22
N SER A 217 3.36 -5.98 23.26
CA SER A 217 3.58 -7.43 23.33
C SER A 217 4.83 -7.79 22.55
N PHE A 218 5.57 -8.82 23.01
CA PHE A 218 6.86 -9.23 22.43
C PHE A 218 6.74 -9.60 20.95
N THR A 219 5.72 -10.38 20.57
CA THR A 219 5.45 -10.74 19.17
C THR A 219 5.16 -9.51 18.30
N ARG A 220 4.48 -8.52 18.88
CA ARG A 220 4.14 -7.28 18.17
C ARG A 220 5.35 -6.38 17.98
N LEU A 221 6.29 -6.36 18.93
CA LEU A 221 7.54 -5.61 18.80
C LEU A 221 8.35 -6.08 17.58
N VAL A 222 8.40 -7.39 17.34
CA VAL A 222 9.06 -7.96 16.14
C VAL A 222 8.36 -7.50 14.85
N ILE A 223 7.03 -7.54 14.83
CA ILE A 223 6.21 -7.10 13.69
C ILE A 223 6.44 -5.61 13.41
N ILE A 224 6.43 -4.76 14.44
CA ILE A 224 6.68 -3.32 14.32
C ILE A 224 8.09 -3.03 13.80
N LEU A 225 9.12 -3.74 14.29
CA LEU A 225 10.48 -3.57 13.79
C LEU A 225 10.59 -3.94 12.31
N SER A 226 10.04 -5.08 11.89
CA SER A 226 10.04 -5.47 10.48
C SER A 226 9.23 -4.52 9.59
N GLY A 227 8.11 -3.99 10.10
CA GLY A 227 7.29 -3.02 9.41
C GLY A 227 7.99 -1.67 9.25
N PHE A 228 8.73 -1.24 10.28
CA PHE A 228 9.52 -0.01 10.24
C PHE A 228 10.63 -0.08 9.18
N VAL A 229 11.33 -1.21 9.10
CA VAL A 229 12.34 -1.47 8.05
C VAL A 229 11.69 -1.43 6.65
N SER A 230 10.53 -2.05 6.49
CA SER A 230 9.79 -2.07 5.21
C SER A 230 9.32 -0.68 4.81
N CYS A 231 8.77 0.11 5.74
CA CYS A 231 8.40 1.50 5.50
C CYS A 231 9.60 2.37 5.14
N GLY A 232 10.74 2.20 5.83
CA GLY A 232 11.99 2.89 5.48
C GLY A 232 12.41 2.62 4.03
N SER A 233 12.35 1.35 3.60
CA SER A 233 12.64 0.95 2.21
C SER A 233 11.71 1.62 1.20
N ILE A 234 10.42 1.75 1.53
CA ILE A 234 9.41 2.40 0.67
C ILE A 234 9.69 3.91 0.54
N VAL A 235 10.04 4.59 1.62
CA VAL A 235 10.36 6.03 1.62
C VAL A 235 11.62 6.30 0.80
N VAL A 236 12.67 5.51 1.03
CA VAL A 236 13.93 5.58 0.26
C VAL A 236 13.72 5.22 -1.20
N GLY A 237 12.66 4.47 -1.51
CA GLY A 237 12.37 4.05 -2.87
C GLY A 237 13.25 2.88 -3.33
N TYR A 238 13.73 2.05 -2.40
CA TYR A 238 14.50 0.84 -2.67
C TYR A 238 13.58 -0.39 -2.63
N LYS A 239 13.54 -1.19 -3.70
CA LYS A 239 12.76 -2.44 -3.79
C LYS A 239 11.35 -2.32 -3.22
N THR A 240 10.65 -1.25 -3.61
CA THR A 240 9.37 -0.85 -3.00
C THR A 240 8.28 -1.89 -3.20
N LYS A 241 8.32 -2.64 -4.32
CA LYS A 241 7.39 -3.75 -4.58
C LYS A 241 7.54 -4.86 -3.55
N PHE A 242 8.77 -5.33 -3.33
CA PHE A 242 9.09 -6.34 -2.33
C PHE A 242 8.72 -5.88 -0.91
N ALA A 243 9.12 -4.66 -0.54
CA ALA A 243 8.82 -4.09 0.77
C ALA A 243 7.31 -3.93 1.02
N ALA A 244 6.56 -3.43 0.03
CA ALA A 244 5.11 -3.29 0.13
C ALA A 244 4.40 -4.65 0.19
N PHE A 245 4.89 -5.66 -0.54
CA PHE A 245 4.33 -7.01 -0.47
C PHE A 245 4.52 -7.64 0.91
N ILE A 246 5.73 -7.60 1.46
CA ILE A 246 6.02 -8.11 2.81
C ILE A 246 5.12 -7.40 3.84
N LEU A 247 5.06 -6.08 3.77
CA LEU A 247 4.25 -5.29 4.69
C LEU A 247 2.76 -5.63 4.58
N THR A 248 2.27 -5.88 3.37
CA THR A 248 0.88 -6.30 3.10
C THR A 248 0.58 -7.66 3.74
N VAL A 249 1.44 -8.66 3.50
CA VAL A 249 1.25 -10.02 4.06
C VAL A 249 1.31 -9.99 5.58
N LEU A 250 2.24 -9.24 6.14
CA LEU A 250 2.43 -9.11 7.58
C LEU A 250 1.23 -8.42 8.25
N LEU A 251 0.76 -7.29 7.71
CA LEU A 251 -0.41 -6.59 8.24
C LEU A 251 -1.68 -7.43 8.10
N PHE A 252 -1.86 -8.11 6.97
CA PHE A 252 -3.00 -8.99 6.76
C PHE A 252 -3.01 -10.17 7.73
N GLY A 253 -1.87 -10.85 7.91
CA GLY A 253 -1.73 -11.93 8.88
C GLY A 253 -2.00 -11.45 10.30
N TYR A 254 -1.39 -10.33 10.70
CA TYR A 254 -1.67 -9.71 12.00
C TYR A 254 -3.16 -9.43 12.19
N ASN A 255 -3.82 -8.86 11.17
CA ASN A 255 -5.23 -8.53 11.22
C ASN A 255 -6.11 -9.76 11.50
N VAL A 256 -5.83 -10.87 10.83
CA VAL A 256 -6.59 -12.12 11.00
C VAL A 256 -6.36 -12.75 12.38
N PHE A 257 -5.14 -12.70 12.90
CA PHE A 257 -4.81 -13.32 14.20
C PHE A 257 -5.17 -12.46 15.41
N VAL A 258 -5.10 -11.14 15.29
CA VAL A 258 -5.30 -10.22 16.42
C VAL A 258 -6.71 -9.65 16.44
N ASN A 259 -7.25 -9.26 15.29
CA ASN A 259 -8.58 -8.68 15.21
C ASN A 259 -9.63 -9.78 14.94
N GLN A 260 -9.64 -10.81 15.80
CA GLN A 260 -10.54 -11.95 15.73
C GLN A 260 -11.94 -11.60 16.25
N PHE A 261 -12.61 -10.63 15.63
CA PHE A 261 -13.96 -10.22 16.04
C PHE A 261 -14.97 -11.39 15.98
N TRP A 262 -14.69 -12.41 15.16
CA TRP A 262 -15.49 -13.64 15.02
C TRP A 262 -15.52 -14.53 16.26
N GLN A 263 -14.55 -14.39 17.17
CA GLN A 263 -14.48 -15.22 18.39
C GLN A 263 -15.34 -14.66 19.54
N TYR A 264 -15.79 -13.41 19.44
CA TYR A 264 -16.54 -12.74 20.50
C TYR A 264 -18.06 -12.79 20.27
N GLY A 265 -18.82 -12.85 21.36
CA GLY A 265 -20.28 -12.88 21.33
C GLY A 265 -20.89 -11.61 20.72
N SER A 266 -22.13 -11.69 20.25
CA SER A 266 -22.82 -10.61 19.52
C SER A 266 -23.10 -9.35 20.34
N HIS A 267 -22.97 -9.40 21.67
CA HIS A 267 -23.32 -8.31 22.59
C HIS A 267 -22.11 -7.66 23.30
N ASP A 268 -20.88 -8.09 22.99
CA ASP A 268 -19.68 -7.50 23.62
C ASP A 268 -19.21 -6.26 22.85
N SER A 269 -19.06 -5.13 23.55
CA SER A 269 -18.52 -3.88 22.98
C SER A 269 -17.11 -4.03 22.41
N THR A 270 -16.35 -5.01 22.93
CA THR A 270 -15.03 -5.41 22.42
C THR A 270 -15.12 -5.94 20.99
N ARG A 271 -16.19 -6.65 20.62
CA ARG A 271 -16.38 -7.17 19.26
C ARG A 271 -16.52 -6.04 18.25
N ASP A 272 -17.30 -5.02 18.56
CA ASP A 272 -17.52 -3.89 17.66
C ASP A 272 -16.23 -3.09 17.45
N PHE A 273 -15.44 -2.90 18.52
CA PHE A 273 -14.12 -2.31 18.42
C PHE A 273 -13.16 -3.14 17.56
N LEU A 274 -13.08 -4.46 17.78
CA LEU A 274 -12.22 -5.36 16.98
C LEU A 274 -12.65 -5.41 15.51
N LYS A 275 -13.95 -5.39 15.24
CA LYS A 275 -14.50 -5.38 13.88
C LYS A 275 -14.10 -4.08 13.16
N TYR A 276 -14.25 -2.93 13.82
CA TYR A 276 -13.79 -1.66 13.28
C TYR A 276 -12.30 -1.69 12.92
N GLU A 277 -11.45 -2.12 13.87
CA GLU A 277 -10.00 -2.27 13.64
C GLU A 277 -9.68 -3.24 12.49
N PHE A 278 -10.46 -4.32 12.36
CA PHE A 278 -10.29 -5.31 11.30
C PHE A 278 -10.48 -4.70 9.90
N PHE A 279 -11.60 -4.02 9.69
CA PHE A 279 -11.91 -3.43 8.38
C PHE A 279 -11.00 -2.25 8.05
N GLN A 280 -10.60 -1.48 9.07
CA GLN A 280 -9.64 -0.42 8.90
C GLN A 280 -8.28 -0.93 8.44
N THR A 281 -7.76 -1.97 9.10
CA THR A 281 -6.50 -2.62 8.69
C THR A 281 -6.63 -3.27 7.30
N LEU A 282 -7.82 -3.74 6.94
CA LEU A 282 -8.09 -4.25 5.59
C LEU A 282 -8.03 -3.15 4.51
N SER A 283 -8.59 -1.97 4.77
CA SER A 283 -8.48 -0.81 3.86
C SER A 283 -7.03 -0.39 3.67
N ILE A 284 -6.24 -0.42 4.74
CA ILE A 284 -4.80 -0.19 4.73
C ILE A 284 -4.08 -1.18 3.79
N VAL A 285 -4.36 -2.47 3.96
CA VAL A 285 -3.87 -3.55 3.10
C VAL A 285 -4.28 -3.32 1.64
N GLY A 286 -5.51 -2.85 1.39
CA GLY A 286 -6.00 -2.49 0.06
C GLY A 286 -5.18 -1.37 -0.60
N GLY A 287 -4.83 -0.32 0.16
CA GLY A 287 -3.97 0.76 -0.33
C GLY A 287 -2.56 0.27 -0.68
N LEU A 288 -1.96 -0.57 0.16
CA LEU A 288 -0.66 -1.19 -0.10
C LEU A 288 -0.69 -2.10 -1.35
N MET A 289 -1.76 -2.86 -1.52
CA MET A 289 -1.94 -3.76 -2.67
C MET A 289 -1.97 -2.99 -4.01
N ILE A 290 -2.57 -1.80 -4.03
CA ILE A 290 -2.54 -0.90 -5.20
C ILE A 290 -1.11 -0.46 -5.53
N ILE A 291 -0.28 -0.22 -4.51
CA ILE A 291 1.13 0.19 -4.68
C ILE A 291 2.00 -0.96 -5.19
N VAL A 292 1.80 -2.19 -4.68
CA VAL A 292 2.48 -3.38 -5.18
C VAL A 292 2.25 -3.55 -6.69
N ASN A 293 1.02 -3.31 -7.15
CA ASN A 293 0.67 -3.43 -8.57
C ASN A 293 1.15 -2.24 -9.42
N ALA A 294 1.02 -1.01 -8.91
CA ALA A 294 1.52 0.18 -9.60
C ALA A 294 3.04 0.15 -9.77
N GLY A 295 3.75 -0.59 -8.90
CA GLY A 295 5.19 -0.72 -8.93
C GLY A 295 5.92 0.49 -8.37
N ALA A 296 7.24 0.38 -8.34
CA ALA A 296 8.17 1.39 -7.87
C ALA A 296 8.22 2.57 -8.85
N GLY A 297 7.13 3.34 -8.99
CA GLY A 297 7.02 4.37 -10.03
C GLY A 297 8.21 5.32 -10.10
N GLU A 298 8.38 5.95 -11.28
CA GLU A 298 9.47 6.78 -11.88
C GLU A 298 10.54 7.45 -10.98
N LEU A 299 10.31 7.57 -9.68
CA LEU A 299 11.21 8.13 -8.66
C LEU A 299 11.83 7.09 -7.71
N SER A 300 11.65 5.78 -7.94
CA SER A 300 12.40 4.78 -7.17
C SER A 300 13.85 4.70 -7.66
N LEU A 301 14.79 4.44 -6.75
CA LEU A 301 16.19 4.18 -7.12
C LEU A 301 16.29 2.97 -8.08
N ASP A 302 15.30 2.06 -8.07
CA ASP A 302 15.18 0.95 -9.01
C ASP A 302 14.99 1.41 -10.45
N GLU A 303 14.34 2.54 -10.71
CA GLU A 303 14.16 3.05 -12.06
C GLU A 303 15.44 3.73 -12.57
N LYS A 304 16.15 4.43 -11.68
CA LYS A 304 17.49 4.96 -11.99
C LYS A 304 18.51 3.83 -12.25
N LYS A 305 18.43 2.70 -11.56
CA LYS A 305 19.33 1.53 -11.78
C LYS A 305 18.97 0.74 -13.05
N LYS A 306 17.80 0.94 -13.67
CA LYS A 306 17.44 0.35 -14.98
C LYS A 306 17.93 1.17 -16.18
N ILE A 307 18.24 2.45 -15.98
CA ILE A 307 18.66 3.37 -17.03
C ILE A 307 20.20 3.42 -17.17
N TYR A 308 20.93 2.92 -16.18
CA TYR A 308 22.40 2.82 -16.17
C TYR A 308 22.88 1.37 -16.25
#